data_AF-A0A2D7HAR5-F1
#
_entry.id   AF-A0A2D7HAR5-F1
#
_cell.length_a   1.000
_cell.length_b   1.000
_cell.length_c   1.000
_cell.angle_alpha   90.00
_cell.angle_beta   90.00
_cell.angle_gamma   90.00
#
_symmetry.space_group_name_H-M   'P 1'
#
loop_
_entity.id
_entity.type
_entity.pdbx_description
1 polymer ?
#
loop_
_entity_poly.entity_id
_entity_poly.type
_entity_poly.pdbx_seq_one_letter_code
_entity_poly.pdbx_strand_id
1 'polypeptide(L)'
;MANRGLEYLVDFASHVDFVLLESCFTLAGQLRKPADSEWAMDLLNVGKAINPKLQGLAIDYIPRAATQSTANNRGELLPSQEDFIAQIRELHAKHWLMSCVSTEDLQSVPGF
;
A
#
# COMPACT_ATOMS: atom_id res chain seq x y z
N MET A 1 -9.79 12.40 0.36
CA MET A 1 -8.64 11.48 0.44
C MET A 1 -7.39 12.24 0.01
N ALA A 2 -6.27 12.09 0.73
CA ALA A 2 -4.96 12.60 0.32
C ALA A 2 -4.04 11.42 -0.05
N ASN A 3 -3.12 11.61 -1.02
CA ASN A 3 -2.06 10.64 -1.31
C ASN A 3 -0.73 11.18 -0.76
N ARG A 4 -0.15 10.47 0.21
CA ARG A 4 1.02 10.89 1.00
C ARG A 4 0.83 12.27 1.64
N GLY A 5 1.81 13.17 1.46
CA GLY A 5 1.89 14.46 2.16
C GLY A 5 2.05 14.32 3.66
N LEU A 6 2.66 13.22 4.13
CA LEU A 6 2.69 12.86 5.54
C LEU A 6 3.39 13.92 6.40
N GLU A 7 4.39 14.59 5.84
CA GLU A 7 5.14 15.69 6.45
C GLU A 7 4.26 16.90 6.79
N TYR A 8 3.14 17.05 6.07
CA TYR A 8 2.15 18.12 6.25
C TYR A 8 0.83 17.59 6.79
N LEU A 9 0.77 16.32 7.20
CA LEU A 9 -0.48 15.68 7.60
C LEU A 9 -1.13 16.41 8.79
N VAL A 10 -0.34 17.02 9.65
CA VAL A 10 -0.83 17.86 10.75
C VAL A 10 -1.71 19.02 10.29
N ASP A 11 -1.46 19.56 9.10
CA ASP A 11 -2.16 20.73 8.58
C ASP A 11 -3.51 20.36 7.92
N PHE A 12 -3.64 19.13 7.41
CA PHE A 12 -4.80 18.72 6.63
C PHE A 12 -5.56 17.50 7.17
N ALA A 13 -5.10 16.81 8.22
CA ALA A 13 -5.73 15.60 8.76
C ALA A 13 -7.21 15.80 9.13
N SER A 14 -7.60 16.99 9.59
CA SER A 14 -8.98 17.34 9.93
C SER A 14 -9.91 17.45 8.71
N HIS A 15 -9.36 17.52 7.50
CA HIS A 15 -10.11 17.74 6.26
C HIS A 15 -10.22 16.49 5.38
N VAL A 16 -9.63 15.37 5.79
CA VAL A 16 -9.63 14.13 5.01
C VAL A 16 -10.00 12.93 5.87
N ASP A 17 -10.78 12.03 5.31
CA ASP A 17 -11.13 10.75 5.97
C ASP A 17 -10.11 9.64 5.70
N PHE A 18 -9.34 9.79 4.61
CA PHE A 18 -8.40 8.78 4.14
C PHE A 18 -7.07 9.41 3.74
N VAL A 19 -5.98 8.75 4.11
CA VAL A 19 -4.62 9.01 3.61
C VAL A 19 -4.09 7.73 2.98
N LEU A 20 -3.66 7.86 1.73
CA LEU A 20 -3.04 6.81 0.95
C LEU A 20 -1.51 6.82 1.13
N LEU A 21 -0.95 5.64 1.36
CA LEU A 21 0.46 5.34 1.52
C LEU A 21 0.90 4.47 0.34
N GLU A 22 1.57 5.08 -0.63
CA GLU A 22 1.89 4.44 -1.91
C GLU A 22 3.35 4.70 -2.31
N SER A 23 4.26 3.73 -2.35
CA SER A 23 4.20 2.40 -1.74
C SER A 23 4.61 2.42 -0.27
N CYS A 24 3.93 1.65 0.57
CA CYS A 24 4.11 1.68 2.01
C CYS A 24 5.20 0.73 2.48
N PHE A 25 5.23 -0.51 1.97
CA PHE A 25 6.17 -1.56 2.40
C PHE A 25 7.06 -2.10 1.28
N THR A 26 6.80 -1.73 0.03
CA THR A 26 7.53 -2.20 -1.14
C THR A 26 8.28 -1.09 -1.85
N LEU A 27 9.39 -1.44 -2.48
CA LEU A 27 10.15 -0.59 -3.39
C LEU A 27 10.84 -1.49 -4.43
N ALA A 28 10.64 -1.20 -5.72
CA ALA A 28 11.25 -1.95 -6.83
C ALA A 28 11.02 -3.48 -6.74
N GLY A 29 9.80 -3.90 -6.41
CA GLY A 29 9.41 -5.32 -6.35
C GLY A 29 9.95 -6.08 -5.14
N GLN A 30 10.51 -5.39 -4.15
CA GLN A 30 11.04 -5.97 -2.91
C GLN A 30 10.49 -5.24 -1.69
N LEU A 31 10.62 -5.83 -0.49
CA LEU A 31 10.37 -5.10 0.74
C LEU A 31 11.35 -3.93 0.87
N ARG A 32 10.83 -2.76 1.23
CA ARG A 32 11.66 -1.59 1.52
C ARG A 32 12.31 -1.72 2.90
N LYS A 33 13.23 -0.79 3.21
CA LYS A 33 13.86 -0.71 4.53
C LYS A 33 12.80 -0.45 5.62
N PRO A 34 12.80 -1.20 6.74
CA PRO A 34 11.81 -1.04 7.80
C PRO A 34 11.65 0.40 8.30
N ALA A 35 12.78 1.12 8.44
CA ALA A 35 12.80 2.50 8.93
C ALA A 35 11.93 3.47 8.10
N ASP A 36 11.81 3.25 6.79
CA ASP A 36 10.98 4.11 5.94
C ASP A 36 9.49 3.92 6.22
N SER A 37 9.08 2.66 6.41
CA SER A 37 7.69 2.32 6.72
C SER A 37 7.35 2.77 8.14
N GLU A 38 8.25 2.56 9.10
CA GLU A 38 8.11 3.04 10.48
C GLU A 38 7.90 4.55 10.53
N TRP A 39 8.75 5.32 9.83
CA TRP A 39 8.59 6.78 9.72
C TRP A 39 7.22 7.19 9.17
N ALA A 40 6.72 6.50 8.13
CA ALA A 40 5.40 6.78 7.57
C ALA A 40 4.27 6.45 8.56
N MET A 41 4.41 5.37 9.35
CA MET A 41 3.45 4.98 10.38
C MET A 41 3.40 5.98 11.53
N ASP A 42 4.55 6.49 11.95
CA ASP A 42 4.64 7.51 13.00
C ASP A 42 3.89 8.78 12.60
N LEU A 43 4.09 9.25 11.37
CA LEU A 43 3.36 10.41 10.84
C LEU A 43 1.86 10.14 10.72
N LEU A 44 1.46 8.96 10.24
CA LEU A 44 0.04 8.58 10.18
C LEU A 44 -0.59 8.57 11.58
N ASN A 45 0.11 8.08 12.60
CA ASN A 45 -0.38 8.07 13.97
C ASN A 45 -0.60 9.49 14.52
N VAL A 46 0.28 10.44 14.17
CA VAL A 46 0.07 11.86 14.49
C VAL A 46 -1.20 12.38 13.81
N GLY A 47 -1.40 12.08 12.53
CA GLY A 47 -2.64 12.44 11.81
C GLY A 47 -3.90 11.84 12.44
N LYS A 48 -3.85 10.58 12.88
CA LYS A 48 -4.95 9.91 13.59
C LYS A 48 -5.25 10.53 14.95
N ALA A 49 -4.25 11.09 15.65
CA ALA A 49 -4.49 11.82 16.89
C ALA A 49 -5.28 13.12 16.65
N ILE A 50 -5.10 13.76 15.48
CA ILE A 50 -5.84 14.98 15.07
C ILE A 50 -7.24 14.63 14.58
N ASN A 51 -7.35 13.61 13.74
CA ASN A 51 -8.61 13.08 13.24
C ASN A 51 -8.73 11.58 13.59
N PRO A 52 -9.39 11.22 14.71
CA PRO A 52 -9.55 9.81 15.12
C PRO A 52 -10.32 8.93 14.14
N LYS A 53 -11.01 9.52 13.15
CA LYS A 53 -11.71 8.80 12.08
C LYS A 53 -10.82 8.59 10.85
N LEU A 54 -9.62 9.17 10.81
CA LEU A 54 -8.70 9.06 9.70
C LEU A 54 -8.27 7.60 9.50
N GLN A 55 -8.46 7.10 8.27
CA GLN A 55 -8.05 5.76 7.88
C GLN A 55 -6.81 5.81 6.98
N GLY A 56 -5.87 4.90 7.25
CA GLY A 56 -4.72 4.68 6.38
C GLY A 56 -5.06 3.62 5.33
N LEU A 57 -4.82 3.94 4.06
CA LEU A 57 -4.87 3.01 2.93
C LEU A 57 -3.43 2.77 2.49
N ALA A 58 -3.01 1.52 2.33
CA ALA A 58 -1.73 1.16 1.74
C ALA A 58 -1.97 0.59 0.34
N ILE A 59 -1.23 1.11 -0.64
CA ILE A 59 -1.09 0.50 -1.96
C ILE A 59 0.37 0.07 -2.10
N ASP A 60 0.60 -1.21 -2.34
CA ASP A 60 1.93 -1.76 -2.57
C ASP A 60 1.98 -2.57 -3.86
N TYR A 61 3.16 -2.63 -4.47
CA TYR A 61 3.32 -3.08 -5.85
C TYR A 61 4.12 -4.37 -5.94
N ILE A 62 3.60 -5.30 -6.75
CA ILE A 62 4.33 -6.48 -7.20
C ILE A 62 4.77 -6.28 -8.66
N PRO A 63 5.89 -6.91 -9.08
CA PRO A 63 6.27 -6.94 -10.48
C PRO A 63 5.15 -7.53 -11.34
N ARG A 64 5.00 -7.03 -12.57
CA ARG A 64 4.05 -7.61 -13.53
C ARG A 64 4.51 -9.03 -13.90
N ALA A 65 3.59 -10.00 -13.85
CA ALA A 65 3.84 -11.34 -14.36
C ALA A 65 4.00 -11.34 -15.90
N ALA A 66 4.91 -12.18 -16.43
CA ALA A 66 5.20 -12.23 -17.86
C ALA A 66 4.05 -12.83 -18.70
N THR A 67 3.18 -13.63 -18.08
CA THR A 67 2.07 -14.31 -18.73
C THR A 67 0.76 -13.58 -18.47
N GLN A 68 0.21 -12.94 -19.50
CA GLN A 68 -1.11 -12.32 -19.46
C GLN A 68 -2.18 -13.33 -19.88
N SER A 69 -3.22 -13.47 -19.07
CA SER A 69 -4.50 -13.95 -19.57
C SER A 69 -5.20 -12.79 -20.29
N THR A 70 -5.62 -13.01 -21.54
CA THR A 70 -6.23 -11.98 -22.40
C THR A 70 -7.67 -11.63 -22.00
N ALA A 71 -8.25 -12.34 -21.04
CA ALA A 71 -9.56 -12.00 -20.46
C ALA A 71 -9.36 -11.14 -19.20
N ASN A 72 -9.80 -9.88 -19.26
CA ASN A 72 -9.84 -8.92 -18.13
C ASN A 72 -8.47 -8.44 -17.58
N ASN A 73 -7.38 -8.51 -18.36
CA ASN A 73 -6.03 -8.10 -17.94
C ASN A 73 -5.57 -8.73 -16.61
N ARG A 74 -6.02 -9.95 -16.32
CA ARG A 74 -5.57 -10.70 -15.14
C ARG A 74 -4.23 -11.36 -15.44
N GLY A 75 -3.23 -11.02 -14.64
CA GLY A 75 -1.95 -11.72 -14.65
C GLY A 75 -2.05 -12.99 -13.80
N GLU A 76 -1.63 -14.13 -14.34
CA GLU A 76 -1.43 -15.33 -13.51
C GLU A 76 -0.26 -15.06 -12.57
N LEU A 77 -0.48 -15.27 -11.27
CA LEU A 77 0.55 -15.07 -10.26
C LEU A 77 1.48 -16.28 -10.21
N LEU A 78 2.78 -16.02 -10.12
CA LEU A 78 3.74 -17.05 -9.72
C LEU A 78 3.55 -17.36 -8.23
N PRO A 79 3.83 -18.60 -7.76
CA PRO A 79 3.74 -18.94 -6.34
C PRO A 79 4.54 -17.97 -5.43
N SER A 80 5.72 -17.53 -5.89
CA SER A 80 6.53 -16.56 -5.16
C SER A 80 5.87 -15.17 -5.06
N GLN A 81 5.01 -14.80 -6.00
CA GLN A 81 4.23 -13.57 -5.92
C GLN A 81 3.05 -13.73 -4.95
N GLU A 82 2.42 -14.90 -4.90
CA GLU A 82 1.38 -15.18 -3.89
C GLU A 82 1.92 -15.05 -2.47
N ASP A 83 3.07 -15.68 -2.19
CA ASP A 83 3.77 -15.58 -0.91
C ASP A 83 4.14 -14.12 -0.58
N PHE A 84 4.64 -13.39 -1.58
CA PHE A 84 5.02 -11.99 -1.40
C PHE A 84 3.81 -11.08 -1.13
N ILE A 85 2.69 -11.30 -1.84
CA ILE A 85 1.44 -10.59 -1.57
C ILE A 85 0.93 -10.90 -0.16
N ALA A 86 0.99 -12.16 0.28
CA ALA A 86 0.60 -12.54 1.63
C ALA A 86 1.43 -11.77 2.67
N GLN A 87 2.75 -11.72 2.49
CA GLN A 87 3.66 -10.97 3.36
C GLN A 87 3.32 -9.47 3.41
N ILE A 88 3.06 -8.84 2.26
CA ILE A 88 2.66 -7.43 2.18
C ILE A 88 1.34 -7.21 2.94
N ARG A 89 0.35 -8.09 2.75
CA ARG A 89 -0.96 -7.99 3.41
C ARG A 89 -0.86 -8.17 4.92
N GLU A 90 0.03 -9.05 5.40
CA GLU A 90 0.34 -9.17 6.83
C GLU A 90 0.92 -7.88 7.41
N LEU A 91 1.83 -7.22 6.68
CA LEU A 91 2.37 -5.92 7.08
C LEU A 91 1.27 -4.84 7.11
N HIS A 92 0.39 -4.79 6.11
CA HIS A 92 -0.76 -3.87 6.11
C HIS A 92 -1.65 -4.08 7.33
N ALA A 93 -1.99 -5.35 7.61
CA ALA A 93 -2.85 -5.72 8.73
C ALA A 93 -2.22 -5.39 10.08
N LYS A 94 -0.91 -5.66 10.25
CA LYS A 94 -0.14 -5.31 11.46
C LYS A 94 -0.25 -3.83 11.83
N HIS A 95 -0.36 -2.96 10.83
CA HIS A 95 -0.46 -1.52 10.99
C HIS A 95 -1.89 -0.96 10.84
N TRP A 96 -2.90 -1.84 10.82
CA TRP A 96 -4.31 -1.48 10.72
C TRP A 96 -4.62 -0.62 9.49
N LEU A 97 -3.99 -0.96 8.36
CA LEU A 97 -4.16 -0.28 7.09
C LEU A 97 -5.18 -1.02 6.22
N MET A 98 -6.01 -0.26 5.50
CA MET A 98 -6.76 -0.83 4.38
C MET A 98 -5.76 -1.26 3.30
N SER A 99 -5.87 -2.50 2.86
CA SER A 99 -4.86 -3.13 2.01
C SER A 99 -5.26 -3.12 0.54
N CYS A 100 -4.37 -2.65 -0.32
CA CYS A 100 -4.41 -2.86 -1.75
C CYS A 100 -3.02 -3.32 -2.22
N VAL A 101 -2.96 -4.43 -2.94
CA VAL A 101 -1.73 -4.90 -3.60
C VAL A 101 -2.02 -4.99 -5.09
N SER A 102 -1.26 -4.27 -5.89
CA SER A 102 -1.46 -4.13 -7.33
C SER A 102 -0.19 -4.47 -8.10
N THR A 103 -0.27 -4.65 -9.41
CA THR A 103 0.92 -4.65 -10.25
C THR A 103 1.46 -3.23 -10.42
N GLU A 104 2.78 -3.11 -10.57
CA GLU A 104 3.48 -1.83 -10.76
C GLU A 104 3.06 -1.06 -12.02
N ASP A 105 2.47 -1.74 -13.02
CA ASP A 105 2.00 -1.12 -14.26
C ASP A 105 0.64 -0.40 -14.12
N LEU A 106 -0.05 -0.58 -12.98
CA LEU A 106 -1.38 -0.03 -12.69
C LEU A 106 -2.48 -0.36 -13.73
N GLN A 107 -2.19 -1.27 -14.66
CA GLN A 107 -3.08 -1.65 -15.77
C GLN A 107 -3.50 -3.11 -15.69
N SER A 108 -2.70 -3.92 -15.00
CA SER A 108 -2.98 -5.33 -14.77
C SER A 108 -3.61 -5.54 -13.39
N VAL A 109 -4.48 -6.55 -13.28
CA VAL A 109 -5.06 -6.95 -11.99
C VAL A 109 -4.39 -8.26 -11.57
N PRO A 110 -3.82 -8.36 -10.36
CA PRO A 110 -3.35 -9.64 -9.84
C PRO A 110 -4.48 -10.69 -9.87
N GLY A 111 -4.25 -11.80 -10.56
CA GLY A 111 -5.23 -12.89 -10.71
C GLY A 111 -5.24 -13.79 -9.48
N PHE A 112 -5.94 -13.37 -8.43
CA PHE A 112 -6.29 -14.21 -7.27
C PHE A 112 -7.36 -15.26 -7.61
#